data_AF-A0A2N1HW24-F1
#
_entry.id   AF-A0A2N1HW24-F1
#
_cell.length_a   1.000
_cell.length_b   1.000
_cell.length_c   1.000
_cell.angle_alpha   90.00
_cell.angle_beta   90.00
_cell.angle_gamma   90.00
#
_symmetry.space_group_name_H-M   'P 1'
#
loop_
_entity.id
_entity.type
_entity.pdbx_description
1 polymer ?
#
loop_
_entity_poly.entity_id
_entity_poly.type
_entity_poly.pdbx_seq_one_letter_code
_entity_poly.pdbx_strand_id
1 'polypeptide(L)'
;MPNHQVNTEKIIPKESIKTKLNRLYPLFSDHANKVYTNAAKDHYSSEDLDRLITELRAGKRGFFEDKNHDFTVIQKGVLCLADINTSVAQFVFNQYPFVESHIKKIIQKFEGMERSSDKSQRVMRCIVKHYAFGERITLDYNGESTIGSPKNILMTEKQICDYVDSLHYLYHGNSENYLKNLLSITDSVKKQKQSKSM
;
A
#
# COMPACT_ATOMS: atom_id res chain seq x y z
N MET A 1 -48.68 -5.42 -55.82
CA MET A 1 -47.39 -5.12 -55.17
C MET A 1 -47.65 -4.70 -53.74
N PRO A 2 -47.22 -5.45 -52.71
CA PRO A 2 -47.25 -4.97 -51.34
C PRO A 2 -45.85 -4.54 -50.89
N ASN A 3 -45.75 -3.28 -50.47
CA ASN A 3 -44.62 -2.68 -49.77
C ASN A 3 -44.28 -3.50 -48.52
N HIS A 4 -43.10 -4.12 -48.48
CA HIS A 4 -42.50 -4.57 -47.23
C HIS A 4 -41.83 -3.38 -46.55
N GLN A 5 -42.49 -2.81 -45.54
CA GLN A 5 -41.82 -1.96 -44.57
C GLN A 5 -40.88 -2.83 -43.74
N VAL A 6 -39.58 -2.68 -43.96
CA VAL A 6 -38.55 -3.26 -43.11
C VAL A 6 -38.66 -2.58 -41.75
N ASN A 7 -39.17 -3.32 -40.77
CA ASN A 7 -39.21 -2.90 -39.39
C ASN A 7 -37.76 -2.93 -38.86
N THR A 8 -37.06 -1.80 -38.95
CA THR A 8 -35.77 -1.62 -38.30
C THR A 8 -36.01 -1.50 -36.80
N GLU A 9 -36.12 -2.65 -36.12
CA GLU A 9 -35.95 -2.70 -34.68
C GLU A 9 -34.63 -2.01 -34.35
N LYS A 10 -34.72 -0.95 -33.53
CA LYS A 10 -33.54 -0.29 -32.95
C LYS A 10 -32.72 -1.35 -32.23
N ILE A 11 -31.63 -1.79 -32.84
CA ILE A 11 -30.60 -2.58 -32.18
C ILE A 11 -29.96 -1.66 -31.13
N ILE A 12 -30.47 -1.69 -29.91
CA ILE A 12 -29.83 -1.05 -28.76
C ILE A 12 -28.52 -1.84 -28.54
N PRO A 13 -27.33 -1.24 -28.67
CA PRO A 13 -26.09 -1.96 -28.46
C PRO A 13 -26.07 -2.53 -27.05
N LYS A 14 -25.97 -3.86 -26.91
CA LYS A 14 -25.78 -4.50 -25.61
C LYS A 14 -24.46 -3.99 -25.02
N GLU A 15 -24.57 -3.11 -24.04
CA GLU A 15 -23.42 -2.60 -23.31
C GLU A 15 -22.61 -3.77 -22.73
N SER A 16 -21.29 -3.76 -22.94
CA SER A 16 -20.40 -4.81 -22.47
C SER A 16 -20.42 -4.93 -20.94
N ILE A 17 -20.21 -6.14 -20.41
CA ILE A 17 -20.12 -6.37 -18.97
C ILE A 17 -19.05 -5.48 -18.33
N LYS A 18 -17.90 -5.28 -19.02
CA LYS A 18 -16.82 -4.40 -18.57
C LYS A 18 -17.31 -2.95 -18.39
N THR A 19 -18.10 -2.43 -19.32
CA THR A 19 -18.63 -1.06 -19.25
C THR A 19 -19.61 -0.92 -18.09
N LYS A 20 -20.49 -1.91 -17.88
CA LYS A 20 -21.41 -1.93 -16.74
C LYS A 20 -20.66 -1.97 -15.41
N LEU A 21 -19.66 -2.83 -15.29
CA LEU A 21 -18.82 -2.93 -14.09
C LEU A 21 -18.09 -1.62 -13.81
N ASN A 22 -17.53 -0.96 -14.83
CA ASN A 22 -16.85 0.33 -14.67
C ASN A 22 -17.80 1.45 -14.17
N ARG A 23 -19.10 1.38 -14.50
CA ARG A 23 -20.10 2.33 -14.00
C ARG A 23 -20.56 2.01 -12.58
N LEU A 24 -20.70 0.74 -12.24
CA LEU A 24 -21.20 0.30 -10.93
C LEU A 24 -20.12 0.34 -9.84
N TYR A 25 -18.85 0.11 -10.20
CA TYR A 25 -17.75 0.04 -9.24
C TYR A 25 -17.60 1.30 -8.38
N PRO A 26 -17.63 2.53 -8.92
CA PRO A 26 -17.58 3.74 -8.10
C PRO A 26 -18.75 3.82 -7.11
N LEU A 27 -19.97 3.45 -7.53
CA LEU A 27 -21.15 3.48 -6.66
C LEU A 27 -21.03 2.51 -5.47
N PHE A 28 -20.51 1.30 -5.73
CA PHE A 28 -20.24 0.34 -4.66
C PHE A 28 -19.13 0.82 -3.72
N SER A 29 -18.07 1.42 -4.28
CA SER A 29 -16.97 2.00 -3.50
C SER A 29 -17.46 3.13 -2.60
N ASP A 30 -18.27 4.05 -3.13
CA ASP A 30 -18.81 5.19 -2.37
C ASP A 30 -19.73 4.73 -1.24
N HIS A 31 -20.56 3.71 -1.51
CA HIS A 31 -21.42 3.13 -0.49
C HIS A 31 -20.61 2.48 0.62
N ALA A 32 -19.60 1.66 0.28
CA ALA A 32 -18.73 1.03 1.26
C ALA A 32 -17.97 2.07 2.10
N ASN A 33 -17.43 3.11 1.47
CA ASN A 33 -16.73 4.20 2.16
C ASN A 33 -17.65 4.90 3.17
N LYS A 34 -18.91 5.18 2.81
CA LYS A 34 -19.88 5.75 3.76
C LYS A 34 -20.09 4.85 4.98
N VAL A 35 -20.29 3.55 4.78
CA VAL A 35 -20.44 2.57 5.87
C VAL A 35 -19.22 2.60 6.79
N TYR A 36 -18.01 2.60 6.23
CA TYR A 36 -16.78 2.66 7.01
C TYR A 36 -16.63 3.99 7.77
N THR A 37 -16.85 5.13 7.11
CA THR A 37 -16.72 6.44 7.75
C THR A 37 -17.73 6.64 8.89
N ASN A 38 -18.95 6.11 8.76
CA ASN A 38 -19.95 6.17 9.82
C ASN A 38 -19.53 5.32 11.01
N ALA A 39 -19.08 4.07 10.77
CA ALA A 39 -18.59 3.21 11.84
C ALA A 39 -17.44 3.85 12.64
N ALA A 40 -16.52 4.57 11.98
CA ALA A 40 -15.44 5.28 12.66
C ALA A 40 -15.96 6.47 13.50
N LYS A 41 -16.93 7.24 12.97
CA LYS A 41 -17.56 8.36 13.68
C LYS A 41 -18.44 7.94 14.85
N ASP A 42 -19.04 6.75 14.76
CA ASP A 42 -19.84 6.18 15.85
C ASP A 42 -18.94 5.64 16.98
N HIS A 43 -17.71 5.24 16.66
CA HIS A 43 -16.76 4.67 17.61
C HIS A 43 -15.86 5.71 18.30
N TYR A 44 -15.36 6.70 17.56
CA TYR A 44 -14.43 7.71 18.07
C TYR A 44 -15.07 9.08 18.18
N SER A 45 -14.66 9.82 19.21
CA SER A 45 -14.93 11.26 19.29
C SER A 45 -14.26 12.01 18.11
N SER A 46 -14.72 13.21 17.80
CA SER A 46 -14.05 14.05 16.79
C SER A 46 -12.60 14.35 17.16
N GLU A 47 -12.32 14.60 18.44
CA GLU A 47 -10.97 14.86 18.94
C GLU A 47 -10.06 13.63 18.80
N ASP A 48 -10.58 12.43 19.07
CA ASP A 48 -9.85 11.19 18.85
C ASP A 48 -9.58 10.94 17.36
N LEU A 49 -10.54 11.20 16.48
CA LEU A 49 -10.34 11.08 15.03
C LEU A 49 -9.24 12.03 14.54
N ASP A 50 -9.24 13.28 14.97
CA ASP A 50 -8.19 14.25 14.60
C ASP A 50 -6.81 13.82 15.10
N ARG A 51 -6.75 13.30 16.34
CA ARG A 51 -5.53 12.72 16.90
C ARG A 51 -5.05 11.54 16.06
N LEU A 52 -5.93 10.58 15.74
CA LEU A 52 -5.61 9.39 14.96
C LEU A 52 -5.12 9.74 13.55
N ILE A 53 -5.78 10.69 12.86
CA ILE A 53 -5.35 11.17 11.54
C ILE A 53 -3.97 11.84 11.63
N THR A 54 -3.70 12.58 12.70
CA THR A 54 -2.37 13.17 12.96
C THR A 54 -1.31 12.09 13.16
N GLU A 55 -1.62 11.02 13.89
CA GLU A 55 -0.69 9.90 14.10
C GLU A 55 -0.44 9.07 12.83
N LEU A 56 -1.47 8.91 11.99
CA LEU A 56 -1.35 8.33 10.64
C LEU A 56 -0.39 9.16 9.78
N ARG A 57 -0.54 10.48 9.75
CA ARG A 57 0.38 11.41 9.07
C ARG A 57 1.81 11.32 9.57
N ALA A 58 1.99 11.11 10.87
CA ALA A 58 3.30 10.89 11.46
C ALA A 58 3.89 9.49 11.15
N GLY A 59 3.09 8.54 10.65
CA GLY A 59 3.49 7.16 10.40
C GLY A 59 3.79 6.38 11.68
N LYS A 60 3.11 6.71 12.80
CA LYS A 60 3.36 6.06 14.09
C LYS A 60 2.87 4.61 14.09
N ARG A 61 3.76 3.69 14.50
CA ARG A 61 3.53 2.25 14.53
C ARG A 61 2.31 1.81 15.36
N GLY A 62 2.04 2.49 16.47
CA GLY A 62 1.03 2.06 17.46
C GLY A 62 -0.41 1.96 16.94
N PHE A 63 -0.73 2.64 15.83
CA PHE A 63 -2.05 2.54 15.20
C PHE A 63 -2.32 1.16 14.54
N PHE A 64 -1.26 0.45 14.16
CA PHE A 64 -1.35 -0.66 13.19
C PHE A 64 -1.30 -2.07 13.79
N GLU A 65 -1.27 -2.20 15.12
CA GLU A 65 -1.06 -3.49 15.80
C GLU A 65 -2.32 -4.08 16.46
N ASP A 66 -3.43 -3.34 16.55
CA ASP A 66 -4.69 -3.85 17.09
C ASP A 66 -5.55 -4.52 15.99
N LYS A 67 -6.00 -5.76 16.25
CA LYS A 67 -6.49 -6.73 15.24
C LYS A 67 -7.92 -7.23 15.46
N ASN A 68 -8.73 -6.56 16.27
CA ASN A 68 -10.13 -6.98 16.43
C ASN A 68 -10.93 -6.71 15.12
N HIS A 69 -11.87 -7.59 14.76
CA HIS A 69 -12.59 -7.49 13.48
C HIS A 69 -13.43 -6.20 13.37
N ASP A 70 -14.07 -5.76 14.47
CA ASP A 70 -14.74 -4.45 14.52
C ASP A 70 -13.75 -3.31 14.28
N PHE A 71 -12.53 -3.49 14.77
CA PHE A 71 -11.41 -2.59 14.55
C PHE A 71 -11.01 -2.52 13.07
N THR A 72 -11.24 -3.55 12.25
CA THR A 72 -10.93 -3.51 10.81
C THR A 72 -11.90 -2.60 10.03
N VAL A 73 -13.19 -2.60 10.37
CA VAL A 73 -14.21 -1.71 9.75
C VAL A 73 -13.96 -0.28 10.19
N ILE A 74 -13.69 -0.08 11.48
CA ILE A 74 -13.37 1.23 12.07
C ILE A 74 -12.06 1.78 11.49
N GLN A 75 -11.00 0.97 11.39
CA GLN A 75 -9.72 1.35 10.77
C GLN A 75 -9.91 1.80 9.32
N LYS A 76 -10.66 1.06 8.51
CA LYS A 76 -11.00 1.48 7.14
C LYS A 76 -11.72 2.82 7.13
N GLY A 77 -12.61 3.07 8.08
CA GLY A 77 -13.29 4.35 8.24
C GLY A 77 -12.33 5.50 8.53
N VAL A 78 -11.37 5.30 9.45
CA VAL A 78 -10.33 6.30 9.75
C VAL A 78 -9.46 6.57 8.51
N LEU A 79 -9.08 5.54 7.75
CA LEU A 79 -8.34 5.71 6.49
C LEU A 79 -9.13 6.52 5.45
N CYS A 80 -10.43 6.24 5.28
CA CYS A 80 -11.29 7.02 4.40
C CYS A 80 -11.39 8.49 4.83
N LEU A 81 -11.52 8.76 6.13
CA LEU A 81 -11.54 10.13 6.67
C LEU A 81 -10.21 10.86 6.48
N ALA A 82 -9.09 10.13 6.44
CA ALA A 82 -7.77 10.66 6.14
C ALA A 82 -7.50 10.84 4.63
N ASP A 83 -8.48 10.57 3.76
CA ASP A 83 -8.37 10.55 2.30
C ASP A 83 -7.39 9.48 1.74
N ILE A 84 -7.22 8.38 2.48
CA ILE A 84 -6.34 7.27 2.12
C ILE A 84 -7.15 6.19 1.39
N ASN A 85 -7.31 6.41 0.08
CA ASN A 85 -8.29 5.66 -0.72
C ASN A 85 -7.68 4.74 -1.80
N THR A 86 -6.36 4.74 -1.98
CA THR A 86 -5.73 3.85 -2.96
C THR A 86 -5.62 2.42 -2.42
N SER A 87 -5.77 1.43 -3.31
CA SER A 87 -5.68 0.00 -2.94
C SER A 87 -4.35 -0.33 -2.25
N VAL A 88 -3.23 0.20 -2.75
CA VAL A 88 -1.92 -0.06 -2.17
C VAL A 88 -1.76 0.60 -0.81
N ALA A 89 -2.24 1.84 -0.64
CA ALA A 89 -2.19 2.49 0.67
C ALA A 89 -3.01 1.71 1.70
N GLN A 90 -4.26 1.37 1.36
CA GLN A 90 -5.11 0.55 2.23
C GLN A 90 -4.47 -0.80 2.55
N PHE A 91 -3.80 -1.43 1.59
CA PHE A 91 -3.01 -2.65 1.83
C PHE A 91 -1.88 -2.41 2.83
N VAL A 92 -1.04 -1.40 2.62
CA VAL A 92 0.09 -1.06 3.51
C VAL A 92 -0.38 -0.86 4.95
N PHE A 93 -1.52 -0.18 5.14
CA PHE A 93 -2.07 0.08 6.46
C PHE A 93 -2.70 -1.15 7.10
N ASN A 94 -3.64 -1.79 6.40
CA ASN A 94 -4.38 -2.93 6.96
C ASN A 94 -3.48 -4.16 7.16
N GLN A 95 -2.41 -4.27 6.37
CA GLN A 95 -1.45 -5.36 6.41
C GLN A 95 -0.07 -4.90 6.88
N TYR A 96 0.00 -3.85 7.70
CA TYR A 96 1.27 -3.29 8.19
C TYR A 96 2.22 -4.34 8.77
N PRO A 97 1.79 -5.27 9.66
CA PRO A 97 2.70 -6.29 10.20
C PRO A 97 3.24 -7.23 9.13
N PHE A 98 2.45 -7.52 8.09
CA PHE A 98 2.88 -8.35 6.96
C PHE A 98 3.96 -7.62 6.15
N VAL A 99 3.75 -6.35 5.80
CA VAL A 99 4.70 -5.54 5.02
C VAL A 99 5.99 -5.32 5.82
N GLU A 100 5.88 -4.90 7.08
CA GLU A 100 7.04 -4.69 7.98
C GLU A 100 7.87 -5.98 8.11
N SER A 101 7.22 -7.13 8.31
CA SER A 101 7.90 -8.42 8.44
C SER A 101 8.69 -8.78 7.18
N HIS A 102 8.14 -8.55 5.99
CA HIS A 102 8.83 -8.83 4.72
C HIS A 102 10.01 -7.89 4.49
N ILE A 103 9.87 -6.60 4.83
CA ILE A 103 10.97 -5.63 4.77
C ILE A 103 12.07 -6.02 5.76
N LYS A 104 11.70 -6.37 6.99
CA LYS A 104 12.67 -6.81 8.01
C LYS A 104 13.42 -8.06 7.57
N LYS A 105 12.73 -9.07 7.02
CA LYS A 105 13.35 -10.31 6.54
C LYS A 105 14.34 -10.07 5.41
N ILE A 106 14.02 -9.19 4.45
CA ILE A 106 14.94 -8.91 3.35
C ILE A 106 16.17 -8.13 3.84
N ILE A 107 15.99 -7.18 4.78
CA ILE A 107 17.11 -6.50 5.46
C ILE A 107 17.98 -7.52 6.20
N GLN A 108 17.39 -8.42 6.99
CA GLN A 108 18.13 -9.47 7.69
C GLN A 108 18.92 -10.37 6.76
N LYS A 109 18.35 -10.71 5.60
CA LYS A 109 19.00 -11.57 4.61
C LYS A 109 20.23 -10.93 3.97
N PHE A 110 20.20 -9.63 3.67
CA PHE A 110 21.25 -8.97 2.89
C PHE A 110 22.17 -8.05 3.68
N GLU A 111 21.74 -7.58 4.86
CA GLU A 111 22.50 -6.67 5.72
C GLU A 111 22.75 -7.23 7.13
N GLY A 112 22.13 -8.35 7.49
CA GLY A 112 22.25 -8.97 8.80
C GLY A 112 21.21 -8.49 9.83
N MET A 113 21.27 -9.06 11.04
CA MET A 113 20.26 -8.83 12.08
C MET A 113 20.35 -7.45 12.75
N GLU A 114 21.54 -6.84 12.73
CA GLU A 114 21.83 -5.59 13.43
C GLU A 114 20.83 -4.49 13.02
N ARG A 115 20.10 -3.98 14.02
CA ARG A 115 19.11 -2.89 13.87
C ARG A 115 18.09 -3.13 12.74
N SER A 116 17.86 -4.39 12.37
CA SER A 116 16.91 -4.75 11.32
C SER A 116 15.49 -4.25 11.61
N SER A 117 15.11 -4.21 12.89
CA SER A 117 13.85 -3.61 13.35
C SER A 117 13.80 -2.09 13.13
N ASP A 118 14.86 -1.36 13.48
CA ASP A 118 14.89 0.10 13.34
C ASP A 118 14.88 0.49 11.85
N LYS A 119 15.62 -0.27 11.03
CA LYS A 119 15.64 -0.11 9.57
C LYS A 119 14.28 -0.40 8.96
N SER A 120 13.63 -1.50 9.33
CA SER A 120 12.29 -1.82 8.80
C SER A 120 11.27 -0.76 9.19
N GLN A 121 11.29 -0.28 10.43
CA GLN A 121 10.39 0.79 10.89
C GLN A 121 10.64 2.11 10.17
N ARG A 122 11.90 2.47 9.92
CA ARG A 122 12.23 3.68 9.15
C ARG A 122 11.68 3.59 7.72
N VAL A 123 11.92 2.48 7.04
CA VAL A 123 11.37 2.25 5.68
C VAL A 123 9.85 2.28 5.70
N MET A 124 9.20 1.62 6.68
CA MET A 124 7.74 1.64 6.82
C MET A 124 7.18 3.05 7.03
N ARG A 125 7.84 3.91 7.82
CA ARG A 125 7.43 5.31 7.97
C ARG A 125 7.44 6.05 6.64
N CYS A 126 8.46 5.84 5.81
CA CYS A 126 8.53 6.44 4.47
C CYS A 126 7.44 5.88 3.54
N ILE A 127 7.21 4.56 3.56
CA ILE A 127 6.16 3.90 2.75
C ILE A 127 4.78 4.46 3.10
N VAL A 128 4.47 4.52 4.40
CA VAL A 128 3.20 5.06 4.88
C VAL A 128 2.99 6.48 4.38
N LYS A 129 3.98 7.35 4.55
CA LYS A 129 3.88 8.75 4.08
C LYS A 129 3.72 8.87 2.57
N HIS A 130 4.43 8.04 1.81
CA HIS A 130 4.36 8.03 0.36
C HIS A 130 2.98 7.61 -0.15
N TYR A 131 2.52 6.42 0.23
CA TYR A 131 1.27 5.88 -0.30
C TYR A 131 0.02 6.58 0.26
N ALA A 132 0.10 7.14 1.47
CA ALA A 132 -1.02 7.83 2.10
C ALA A 132 -1.12 9.30 1.72
N PHE A 133 0.01 10.01 1.62
CA PHE A 133 0.03 11.48 1.53
C PHE A 133 0.81 11.99 0.32
N GLY A 134 1.30 11.10 -0.55
CA GLY A 134 2.04 11.49 -1.76
C GLY A 134 3.42 12.08 -1.48
N GLU A 135 3.96 11.90 -0.27
CA GLU A 135 5.30 12.38 0.07
C GLU A 135 6.38 11.58 -0.68
N ARG A 136 7.49 12.23 -1.05
CA ARG A 136 8.63 11.50 -1.61
C ARG A 136 9.30 10.63 -0.56
N ILE A 137 9.78 9.47 -0.97
CA ILE A 137 10.57 8.59 -0.11
C ILE A 137 12.00 9.10 -0.09
N THR A 138 12.37 9.73 1.02
CA THR A 138 13.74 10.18 1.28
C THR A 138 14.33 9.42 2.47
N LEU A 139 15.35 8.61 2.19
CA LEU A 139 16.21 8.04 3.21
C LEU A 139 17.44 8.94 3.32
N ASP A 140 17.56 9.67 4.43
CA ASP A 140 18.76 10.46 4.68
C ASP A 140 19.95 9.54 5.00
N TYR A 141 20.96 9.61 4.13
CA TYR A 141 22.23 8.89 4.21
C TYR A 141 23.41 9.77 4.63
N ASN A 142 23.17 11.06 4.86
CA ASN A 142 24.21 12.05 5.18
C ASN A 142 24.04 12.65 6.58
N GLY A 143 22.89 12.49 7.24
CA GLY A 143 22.66 12.92 8.62
C GLY A 143 23.08 11.91 9.70
N GLU A 144 22.99 12.35 10.97
CA GLU A 144 23.34 11.55 12.16
C GLU A 144 22.51 10.25 12.30
N SER A 145 21.37 10.15 11.61
CA SER A 145 20.40 9.03 11.66
C SER A 145 20.65 7.93 10.62
N THR A 146 21.78 7.96 9.89
CA THR A 146 22.18 6.95 8.88
C THR A 146 22.11 5.51 9.35
N ILE A 147 22.29 5.28 10.64
CA ILE A 147 22.34 3.94 11.22
C ILE A 147 20.98 3.22 11.10
N GLY A 148 19.88 3.97 11.00
CA GLY A 148 18.53 3.44 10.83
C GLY A 148 18.11 3.21 9.38
N SER A 149 18.97 3.43 8.37
CA SER A 149 18.62 3.26 6.95
C SER A 149 19.26 1.97 6.37
N PRO A 150 18.55 1.22 5.50
CA PRO A 150 19.15 0.18 4.67
C PRO A 150 20.24 0.75 3.77
N LYS A 151 21.37 0.05 3.62
CA LYS A 151 22.58 0.53 2.92
C LYS A 151 22.86 -0.19 1.59
N ASN A 152 22.27 -1.36 1.36
CA ASN A 152 22.55 -2.18 0.17
C ASN A 152 21.26 -2.53 -0.60
N ILE A 153 20.11 -2.50 0.07
CA ILE A 153 18.79 -2.81 -0.51
C ILE A 153 17.81 -1.70 -0.16
N LEU A 154 16.70 -1.59 -0.89
CA LEU A 154 15.62 -0.65 -0.58
C LEU A 154 16.14 0.79 -0.32
N MET A 155 17.10 1.24 -1.14
CA MET A 155 17.80 2.51 -0.93
C MET A 155 17.13 3.67 -1.66
N THR A 156 16.38 3.35 -2.70
CA THR A 156 15.72 4.33 -3.58
C THR A 156 14.23 4.19 -3.46
N GLU A 157 13.51 5.30 -3.70
CA GLU A 157 12.06 5.32 -3.81
C GLU A 157 11.56 4.22 -4.74
N LYS A 158 12.15 4.11 -5.94
CA LYS A 158 11.78 3.07 -6.91
C LYS A 158 11.90 1.65 -6.35
N GLN A 159 13.02 1.31 -5.70
CA GLN A 159 13.20 -0.02 -5.12
C GLN A 159 12.18 -0.31 -4.02
N ILE A 160 11.86 0.70 -3.20
CA ILE A 160 10.89 0.56 -2.12
C ILE A 160 9.48 0.39 -2.71
N CYS A 161 9.08 1.23 -3.65
CA CYS A 161 7.76 1.15 -4.28
C CYS A 161 7.59 -0.16 -5.05
N ASP A 162 8.55 -0.55 -5.89
CA ASP A 162 8.50 -1.82 -6.62
C ASP A 162 8.37 -3.03 -5.68
N TYR A 163 9.04 -2.99 -4.51
CA TYR A 163 8.95 -4.07 -3.52
C TYR A 163 7.57 -4.09 -2.84
N VAL A 164 7.06 -2.93 -2.42
CA VAL A 164 5.73 -2.82 -1.76
C VAL A 164 4.61 -3.21 -2.72
N ASP A 165 4.65 -2.75 -3.97
CA ASP A 165 3.68 -3.13 -4.98
C ASP A 165 3.71 -4.64 -5.23
N SER A 166 4.90 -5.24 -5.26
CA SER A 166 5.04 -6.69 -5.41
C SER A 166 4.47 -7.46 -4.21
N LEU A 167 4.58 -6.92 -2.99
CA LEU A 167 3.96 -7.49 -1.79
C LEU A 167 2.43 -7.38 -1.81
N HIS A 168 1.89 -6.29 -2.37
CA HIS A 168 0.45 -6.14 -2.57
C HIS A 168 -0.07 -7.24 -3.52
N TYR A 169 0.58 -7.45 -4.66
CA TYR A 169 0.23 -8.57 -5.55
C TYR A 169 0.38 -9.94 -4.87
N LEU A 170 1.46 -10.15 -4.10
CA LEU A 170 1.70 -11.40 -3.38
C LEU A 170 0.57 -11.69 -2.39
N TYR A 171 0.16 -10.68 -1.61
CA TYR A 171 -0.93 -10.81 -0.64
C TYR A 171 -2.25 -11.22 -1.30
N HIS A 172 -2.48 -10.78 -2.54
CA HIS A 172 -3.63 -11.15 -3.36
C HIS A 172 -3.41 -12.39 -4.23
N GLY A 173 -2.36 -13.18 -3.99
CA GLY A 173 -2.13 -14.48 -4.60
C GLY A 173 -1.28 -14.47 -5.89
N ASN A 174 -0.76 -13.32 -6.32
CA ASN A 174 0.14 -13.23 -7.47
C ASN A 174 1.60 -13.01 -7.02
N SER A 175 2.40 -14.07 -7.09
CA SER A 175 3.80 -14.06 -6.66
C SER A 175 4.81 -13.64 -7.73
N GLU A 176 4.40 -13.47 -8.99
CA GLU A 176 5.33 -13.30 -10.11
C GLU A 176 6.19 -12.03 -9.95
N ASN A 177 5.55 -10.90 -9.66
CA ASN A 177 6.24 -9.63 -9.44
C ASN A 177 7.14 -9.66 -8.22
N TYR A 178 6.72 -10.37 -7.16
CA TYR A 178 7.51 -10.52 -5.95
C TYR A 178 8.80 -11.31 -6.20
N LEU A 179 8.71 -12.43 -6.91
CA LEU A 179 9.88 -13.24 -7.26
C LEU A 179 10.85 -12.48 -8.18
N LYS A 180 10.33 -11.76 -9.19
CA LYS A 180 11.15 -10.91 -10.07
C LYS A 180 11.88 -9.82 -9.27
N ASN A 181 11.19 -9.18 -8.33
CA ASN A 181 11.77 -8.15 -7.49
C ASN A 181 12.88 -8.72 -6.59
N LEU A 182 12.65 -9.87 -5.94
CA LEU A 182 13.66 -10.55 -5.13
C LEU A 182 14.93 -10.91 -5.93
N LEU A 183 14.77 -11.37 -7.17
CA LEU A 183 15.91 -11.63 -8.06
C LEU A 183 16.68 -10.34 -8.37
N SER A 184 15.96 -9.27 -8.74
CA SER A 184 16.56 -7.96 -9.01
C SER A 184 17.34 -7.40 -7.81
N ILE A 185 16.80 -7.55 -6.59
CA ILE A 185 17.50 -7.14 -5.36
C ILE A 185 18.76 -7.99 -5.16
N THR A 186 18.64 -9.31 -5.32
CA THR A 186 19.78 -10.24 -5.18
C THR A 186 20.92 -9.89 -6.12
N ASP A 187 20.61 -9.61 -7.39
CA ASP A 187 21.61 -9.27 -8.39
C ASP A 187 22.24 -7.89 -8.13
N SER A 188 21.43 -6.94 -7.67
CA SER A 188 21.93 -5.61 -7.27
C SER A 188 22.95 -5.72 -6.12
N VAL A 189 22.65 -6.54 -5.10
CA VAL A 189 23.57 -6.78 -3.97
C VAL A 189 24.85 -7.49 -4.43
N LYS A 190 24.77 -8.47 -5.32
CA LYS A 190 25.95 -9.15 -5.88
C LYS A 190 26.88 -8.17 -6.61
N LYS A 191 26.32 -7.30 -7.46
CA LYS A 191 27.09 -6.28 -8.19
C LYS A 191 27.81 -5.31 -7.24
N GLN A 192 27.13 -4.84 -6.20
CA GLN A 192 27.73 -3.95 -5.18
C GLN A 192 28.89 -4.61 -4.40
N LYS A 193 28.83 -5.92 -4.17
CA LYS A 193 29.93 -6.66 -3.52
C LYS A 193 31.14 -6.76 -4.45
N GLN A 194 30.93 -7.07 -5.72
CA GLN A 194 32.01 -7.16 -6.71
C GLN A 194 32.74 -5.83 -6.89
N SER A 195 32.01 -4.70 -6.92
CA SER A 195 32.61 -3.37 -7.04
C SER A 195 33.39 -2.91 -5.81
N LYS A 196 33.19 -3.52 -4.63
CA LYS A 196 33.93 -3.21 -3.40
C LYS A 196 35.16 -4.08 -3.19
N SER A 197 35.33 -5.12 -4.02
CA SER A 197 36.47 -6.05 -3.97
C SER A 197 37.51 -5.75 -5.06
N MET A 198 37.29 -4.73 -5.87
CA MET A 198 38.26 -4.14 -6.81
C MET A 198 38.80 -2.84 -6.23
#